data_AF-A0A1Q4XFS8-F1
#
_entry.id   AF-A0A1Q4XFS8-F1
#
_cell.length_a   1.000
_cell.length_b   1.000
_cell.length_c   1.000
_cell.angle_alpha   90.00
_cell.angle_beta   90.00
_cell.angle_gamma   90.00
#
_symmetry.space_group_name_H-M   'P 1'
#
loop_
_entity.id
_entity.type
_entity.pdbx_description
1 polymer ?
#
loop_
_entity_poly.entity_id
_entity_poly.type
_entity_poly.pdbx_seq_one_letter_code
_entity_poly.pdbx_strand_id
1 'polypeptide(L)'
;MYCVVRWLRRTGALLPGSLRPPDHAATRLRHDIERTLHDGAVAEASTLALELGVISALVDDPEVRVKLAAAQHRVRRVVDHLRQVGSEIYPPVLASAGLGPGLLAVAERLGLYLLLDLPRGELDAETGARAGLLVADYFATLPPGSVVRVRVRGRRIIRVSITDRQPGGTSPREHRAVLRCG
;
A
#
# COMPACT_ATOMS: atom_id res chain seq x y z
N MET A 1 -5.94 1.72 13.23
CA MET A 1 -5.02 0.61 12.94
C MET A 1 -4.00 1.12 11.92
N TYR A 2 -2.98 1.84 12.39
CA TYR A 2 -1.97 2.53 11.57
C TYR A 2 -0.59 2.54 12.28
N CYS A 3 -0.37 1.60 13.21
CA CYS A 3 0.67 1.71 14.23
C CYS A 3 2.08 1.48 13.66
N VAL A 4 2.24 0.55 12.71
CA VAL A 4 3.55 0.19 12.13
C VAL A 4 4.09 1.27 11.20
N VAL A 5 3.26 1.80 10.29
CA VAL A 5 3.65 2.89 9.37
C VAL A 5 3.94 4.18 10.13
N ARG A 6 3.22 4.43 11.24
CA ARG A 6 3.42 5.62 12.09
C ARG A 6 4.68 5.52 12.97
N TRP A 7 5.12 4.31 13.34
CA TRP A 7 6.36 4.09 14.09
C TRP A 7 7.61 4.29 13.20
N LEU A 8 7.58 3.81 11.95
CA LEU A 8 8.69 4.00 10.99
C LEU A 8 8.89 5.46 10.54
N ARG A 9 7.93 6.36 10.82
CA ARG A 9 7.96 7.78 10.40
C ARG A 9 8.59 8.76 11.40
N ARG A 10 9.07 8.30 12.58
CA ARG A 10 9.46 9.21 13.66
C ARG A 10 10.89 9.81 13.55
N THR A 11 11.61 9.62 12.46
CA THR A 11 12.99 10.14 12.31
C THR A 11 13.22 10.91 11.01
N GLY A 12 13.08 12.23 11.09
CA GLY A 12 13.84 13.18 10.26
C GLY A 12 13.07 13.90 9.15
N ALA A 13 12.26 14.91 9.50
CA ALA A 13 12.00 16.03 8.59
C ALA A 13 13.10 17.08 8.82
N LEU A 14 13.83 17.46 7.77
CA LEU A 14 14.88 18.48 7.84
C LEU A 14 14.30 19.91 7.79
N LEU A 15 13.08 20.08 7.25
CA LEU A 15 12.32 21.33 7.16
C LEU A 15 10.80 21.06 7.13
N PRO A 16 9.95 22.03 7.52
CA PRO A 16 8.50 21.93 7.34
C PRO A 16 8.16 21.64 5.87
N GLY A 17 7.34 20.63 5.61
CA GLY A 17 6.96 20.21 4.26
C GLY A 17 7.98 19.31 3.55
N SER A 18 9.19 19.08 4.07
CA SER A 18 10.12 18.13 3.45
C SER A 18 9.73 16.69 3.80
N LEU A 19 9.56 15.85 2.78
CA LEU A 19 9.40 14.40 2.91
C LEU A 19 10.72 13.71 2.59
N ARG A 20 11.05 12.68 3.37
CA ARG A 20 12.20 11.83 3.12
C ARG A 20 11.75 10.62 2.30
N PRO A 21 12.21 10.44 1.05
CA PRO A 21 11.93 9.22 0.30
C PRO A 21 12.59 8.02 0.99
N PRO A 22 11.98 6.83 0.95
CA PRO A 22 12.66 5.61 1.35
C PRO A 22 13.91 5.42 0.47
N ASP A 23 14.97 4.92 1.07
CA ASP A 23 16.14 4.48 0.30
C ASP A 23 15.83 3.21 -0.48
N HIS A 24 16.78 2.81 -1.32
CA HIS A 24 16.62 1.69 -2.24
C HIS A 24 16.46 0.38 -1.46
N ALA A 25 17.30 0.18 -0.44
CA ALA A 25 17.30 -1.02 0.39
C ALA A 25 15.97 -1.17 1.16
N ALA A 26 15.47 -0.09 1.77
CA ALA A 26 14.21 -0.08 2.49
C ALA A 26 13.02 -0.35 1.56
N THR A 27 13.04 0.18 0.34
CA THR A 27 11.97 -0.05 -0.64
C THR A 27 11.95 -1.51 -1.10
N ARG A 28 13.12 -2.07 -1.45
CA ARG A 28 13.27 -3.48 -1.84
C ARG A 28 12.89 -4.42 -0.70
N LEU A 29 13.38 -4.16 0.51
CA LEU A 29 13.06 -4.94 1.70
C LEU A 29 11.54 -4.98 1.96
N ARG A 30 10.85 -3.83 1.89
CA ARG A 30 9.40 -3.78 2.09
C ARG A 30 8.65 -4.57 1.02
N HIS A 31 9.06 -4.45 -0.24
CA HIS A 31 8.51 -5.24 -1.34
C HIS A 31 8.75 -6.75 -1.13
N ASP A 32 9.96 -7.15 -0.75
CA ASP A 32 10.30 -8.57 -0.52
C ASP A 32 9.55 -9.17 0.67
N ILE A 33 9.34 -8.40 1.75
CA ILE A 33 8.52 -8.82 2.88
C ILE A 33 7.07 -9.05 2.43
N GLU A 34 6.48 -8.10 1.70
CA GLU A 34 5.11 -8.25 1.19
C GLU A 34 4.98 -9.47 0.28
N ARG A 35 5.90 -9.64 -0.67
CA ARG A 35 5.92 -10.81 -1.56
C ARG A 35 6.08 -12.12 -0.80
N THR A 36 6.96 -12.17 0.20
CA THR A 36 7.14 -13.38 1.03
C THR A 36 5.87 -13.72 1.81
N LEU A 37 5.17 -12.71 2.33
CA LEU A 37 3.87 -12.91 2.99
C LEU A 37 2.82 -13.43 2.01
N HIS A 38 2.79 -12.88 0.79
CA HIS A 38 1.86 -13.28 -0.24
C HIS A 38 2.10 -14.71 -0.74
N ASP A 39 3.35 -15.01 -1.14
CA ASP A 39 3.72 -16.28 -1.76
C ASP A 39 3.80 -17.43 -0.75
N GLY A 40 4.09 -17.14 0.52
CA GLY A 40 4.10 -18.13 1.59
C GLY A 40 2.76 -18.21 2.32
N ALA A 41 2.57 -17.34 3.30
CA ALA A 41 1.49 -17.47 4.28
C ALA A 41 0.09 -17.28 3.68
N VAL A 42 -0.10 -16.32 2.76
CA VAL A 42 -1.39 -16.08 2.11
C VAL A 42 -1.76 -17.23 1.17
N ALA A 43 -0.81 -17.73 0.37
CA ALA A 43 -1.02 -18.85 -0.54
C ALA A 43 -1.39 -20.13 0.21
N GLU A 44 -0.62 -20.50 1.24
CA GLU A 44 -0.86 -21.69 2.05
C GLU A 44 -2.21 -21.62 2.78
N ALA A 45 -2.52 -20.51 3.44
CA ALA A 45 -3.80 -20.34 4.12
C ALA A 45 -5.00 -20.32 3.16
N SER A 46 -4.81 -19.82 1.93
CA SER A 46 -5.85 -19.88 0.89
C SER A 46 -6.12 -21.32 0.44
N THR A 47 -5.06 -22.13 0.26
CA THR A 47 -5.17 -23.56 -0.04
C THR A 47 -5.91 -24.30 1.06
N LEU A 48 -5.56 -24.07 2.33
CA LEU A 48 -6.27 -24.66 3.47
C LEU A 48 -7.76 -24.29 3.49
N ALA A 49 -8.10 -23.03 3.19
CA ALA A 49 -9.49 -22.60 3.10
C ALA A 49 -10.25 -23.34 1.97
N LEU A 50 -9.59 -23.66 0.84
CA LEU A 50 -10.19 -24.44 -0.24
C LEU A 50 -10.39 -25.90 0.18
N GLU A 51 -9.38 -26.53 0.78
CA GLU A 51 -9.45 -27.90 1.29
C GLU A 51 -10.58 -28.10 2.29
N LEU A 52 -10.73 -27.19 3.26
CA LEU A 52 -11.86 -27.20 4.21
C LEU A 52 -13.22 -27.11 3.50
N GLY A 53 -13.30 -26.36 2.40
CA GLY A 53 -14.51 -26.26 1.58
C GLY A 53 -14.85 -27.57 0.87
N VAL A 54 -13.83 -28.22 0.30
CA VAL A 54 -13.99 -29.54 -0.36
C VAL A 54 -14.41 -30.58 0.65
N ILE A 55 -13.74 -30.68 1.81
CA ILE A 55 -14.10 -31.62 2.88
C ILE A 55 -15.53 -31.36 3.35
N SER A 56 -15.91 -30.09 3.57
CA SER A 56 -17.28 -29.75 3.98
C SER A 56 -18.35 -30.16 2.97
N ALA A 57 -18.01 -30.28 1.68
CA ALA A 57 -18.94 -30.72 0.65
C ALA A 57 -19.11 -32.26 0.61
N LEU A 58 -18.16 -33.00 1.18
CA LEU A 58 -18.14 -34.47 1.22
C LEU A 58 -18.71 -35.05 2.52
N VAL A 59 -19.01 -34.22 3.52
CA VAL A 59 -19.50 -34.66 4.83
C VAL A 59 -21.03 -34.59 4.90
N ASP A 60 -21.68 -35.69 5.25
CA ASP A 60 -23.15 -35.75 5.39
C ASP A 60 -23.65 -35.17 6.71
N ASP A 61 -22.86 -35.28 7.78
CA ASP A 61 -23.22 -34.79 9.12
C ASP A 61 -23.40 -33.25 9.12
N PRO A 62 -24.63 -32.74 9.38
CA PRO A 62 -24.91 -31.31 9.38
C PRO A 62 -24.12 -30.53 10.44
N GLU A 63 -23.89 -31.09 11.62
CA GLU A 63 -23.17 -30.41 12.70
C GLU A 63 -21.68 -30.26 12.33
N VAL A 64 -21.09 -31.30 11.75
CA VAL A 64 -19.71 -31.28 11.27
C VAL A 64 -19.55 -30.28 10.12
N ARG A 65 -20.50 -30.21 9.18
CA ARG A 65 -20.49 -29.20 8.11
C ARG A 65 -20.52 -27.77 8.64
N VAL A 66 -21.35 -27.49 9.65
CA VAL A 66 -21.40 -26.16 10.29
C VAL A 66 -20.04 -25.80 10.93
N LYS A 67 -19.41 -26.75 11.61
CA LYS A 67 -18.08 -26.56 12.22
C LYS A 67 -17.01 -26.30 11.16
N LEU A 68 -17.01 -27.05 10.05
CA LEU A 68 -16.08 -26.86 8.93
C LEU A 68 -16.28 -25.51 8.23
N ALA A 69 -17.53 -25.10 7.98
CA ALA A 69 -17.83 -23.78 7.42
C ALA A 69 -17.33 -22.65 8.33
N ALA A 70 -17.52 -22.78 9.65
CA ALA A 70 -17.00 -21.83 10.62
C ALA A 70 -15.45 -21.80 10.66
N ALA A 71 -14.78 -22.94 10.49
CA ALA A 71 -13.33 -23.01 10.38
C ALA A 71 -12.84 -22.35 9.07
N GLN A 72 -13.45 -22.67 7.94
CA GLN A 72 -13.15 -22.07 6.64
C GLN A 72 -13.30 -20.53 6.69
N HIS A 73 -14.37 -20.03 7.30
CA HIS A 73 -14.58 -18.59 7.47
C HIS A 73 -13.46 -17.95 8.31
N ARG A 74 -13.04 -18.61 9.41
CA ARG A 74 -11.92 -18.13 10.22
C ARG A 74 -10.62 -18.05 9.43
N VAL A 75 -10.30 -19.07 8.63
CA VAL A 75 -9.10 -19.06 7.77
C VAL A 75 -9.17 -17.93 6.74
N ARG A 76 -10.33 -17.71 6.09
CA ARG A 76 -10.51 -16.57 5.17
C ARG A 76 -10.25 -15.22 5.85
N ARG A 77 -10.70 -15.03 7.09
CA ARG A 77 -10.39 -13.80 7.82
C ARG A 77 -8.89 -13.65 8.13
N VAL A 78 -8.18 -14.75 8.38
CA VAL A 78 -6.72 -14.72 8.57
C VAL A 78 -6.04 -14.31 7.26
N VAL A 79 -6.46 -14.87 6.12
CA VAL A 79 -5.98 -14.47 4.79
C VAL A 79 -6.19 -12.97 4.55
N ASP A 80 -7.39 -12.45 4.82
CA ASP A 80 -7.69 -11.03 4.65
C ASP A 80 -6.82 -10.15 5.57
N HIS A 81 -6.58 -10.59 6.81
CA HIS A 81 -5.70 -9.89 7.74
C HIS A 81 -4.24 -9.88 7.25
N LEU A 82 -3.73 -11.01 6.76
CA LEU A 82 -2.37 -11.10 6.20
C LEU A 82 -2.21 -10.20 4.97
N ARG A 83 -3.19 -10.17 4.07
CA ARG A 83 -3.22 -9.26 2.92
C ARG A 83 -3.25 -7.79 3.35
N GLN A 84 -4.01 -7.48 4.39
CA GLN A 84 -4.04 -6.15 4.97
C GLN A 84 -2.66 -5.76 5.51
N VAL A 85 -2.00 -6.63 6.27
CA VAL A 85 -0.64 -6.42 6.80
C VAL A 85 0.36 -6.22 5.65
N GLY A 86 0.35 -7.09 4.64
CA GLY A 86 1.21 -6.94 3.45
C GLY A 86 1.01 -5.59 2.76
N SER A 87 -0.26 -5.19 2.56
CA SER A 87 -0.61 -3.91 1.93
C SER A 87 -0.24 -2.68 2.76
N GLU A 88 -0.10 -2.81 4.09
CA GLU A 88 0.45 -1.76 4.97
C GLU A 88 1.97 -1.66 4.84
N ILE A 89 2.65 -2.76 4.50
CA ILE A 89 4.10 -2.81 4.30
C ILE A 89 4.46 -2.29 2.90
N TYR A 90 3.88 -2.85 1.84
CA TYR A 90 4.07 -2.39 0.47
C TYR A 90 2.75 -2.59 -0.31
N PRO A 91 2.17 -1.56 -0.94
CA PRO A 91 0.96 -1.75 -1.73
C PRO A 91 1.24 -2.62 -2.98
N PRO A 92 0.71 -3.85 -3.09
CA PRO A 92 1.09 -4.78 -4.16
C PRO A 92 0.70 -4.24 -5.55
N VAL A 93 -0.38 -3.45 -5.60
CA VAL A 93 -0.86 -2.77 -6.80
C VAL A 93 0.16 -1.80 -7.40
N LEU A 94 1.10 -1.27 -6.62
CA LEU A 94 2.19 -0.45 -7.14
C LEU A 94 3.20 -1.27 -7.95
N ALA A 95 3.43 -2.52 -7.57
CA ALA A 95 4.32 -3.42 -8.30
C ALA A 95 3.64 -3.97 -9.58
N SER A 96 2.35 -4.31 -9.50
CA SER A 96 1.64 -4.93 -10.63
C SER A 96 1.11 -3.94 -11.66
N ALA A 97 0.64 -2.76 -11.25
CA ALA A 97 -0.01 -1.78 -12.13
C ALA A 97 0.85 -0.53 -12.39
N GLY A 98 2.03 -0.43 -11.76
CA GLY A 98 2.93 0.71 -11.88
C GLY A 98 2.44 1.96 -11.14
N LEU A 99 3.19 3.05 -11.28
CA LEU A 99 3.04 4.25 -10.45
C LEU A 99 1.67 4.92 -10.57
N GLY A 100 1.19 5.17 -11.79
CA GLY A 100 -0.05 5.91 -12.02
C GLY A 100 -1.30 5.15 -11.55
N PRO A 101 -1.64 4.03 -12.21
CA PRO A 101 -2.77 3.20 -11.80
C PRO A 101 -2.66 2.72 -10.35
N GLY A 102 -1.46 2.35 -9.89
CA GLY A 102 -1.25 1.91 -8.52
C GLY A 102 -1.54 2.99 -7.48
N LEU A 103 -1.12 4.24 -7.71
CA LEU A 103 -1.46 5.33 -6.79
C LEU A 103 -2.95 5.69 -6.81
N LEU A 104 -3.62 5.57 -7.95
CA LEU A 104 -5.06 5.76 -8.05
C LEU A 104 -5.81 4.73 -7.20
N ALA A 105 -5.48 3.45 -7.35
CA ALA A 105 -6.09 2.37 -6.57
C ALA A 105 -5.85 2.53 -5.05
N VAL A 106 -4.65 2.96 -4.65
CA VAL A 106 -4.35 3.24 -3.23
C VAL A 106 -5.20 4.41 -2.71
N ALA A 107 -5.35 5.49 -3.49
CA ALA A 107 -6.17 6.64 -3.12
C ALA A 107 -7.65 6.27 -2.99
N GLU A 108 -8.20 5.51 -3.93
CA GLU A 108 -9.59 5.02 -3.89
C GLU A 108 -9.87 4.21 -2.62
N ARG A 109 -8.98 3.26 -2.28
CA ARG A 109 -9.10 2.45 -1.06
C ARG A 109 -9.09 3.28 0.21
N LEU A 110 -8.36 4.40 0.23
CA LEU A 110 -8.27 5.33 1.36
C LEU A 110 -9.35 6.41 1.34
N GLY A 111 -10.22 6.44 0.31
CA GLY A 111 -11.25 7.45 0.14
C GLY A 111 -10.70 8.85 -0.15
N LEU A 112 -9.60 8.96 -0.91
CA LEU A 112 -8.96 10.23 -1.25
C LEU A 112 -9.32 10.65 -2.68
N TYR A 113 -9.51 11.96 -2.89
CA TYR A 113 -9.68 12.54 -4.23
C TYR A 113 -8.32 12.91 -4.82
N LEU A 114 -7.84 12.15 -5.80
CA LEU A 114 -6.48 12.25 -6.31
C LEU A 114 -6.41 12.93 -7.68
N LEU A 115 -5.55 13.95 -7.81
CA LEU A 115 -5.09 14.50 -9.08
C LEU A 115 -3.61 14.14 -9.28
N LEU A 116 -3.32 13.34 -10.32
CA LEU A 116 -1.95 12.94 -10.67
C LEU A 116 -1.42 13.71 -11.88
N ASP A 117 -0.21 14.22 -11.75
CA ASP A 117 0.57 14.84 -12.82
C ASP A 117 1.95 14.15 -12.88
N LEU A 118 2.04 13.12 -13.73
CA LEU A 118 3.22 12.27 -13.92
C LEU A 118 4.02 12.71 -15.15
N PRO A 119 5.34 12.42 -15.20
CA PRO A 119 6.12 12.71 -16.39
C PRO A 119 5.60 11.91 -17.59
N ARG A 120 5.71 12.51 -18.79
CA ARG A 120 5.30 11.84 -20.05
C ARG A 120 6.19 10.64 -20.41
N GLY A 121 7.38 10.54 -19.84
CA GLY A 121 8.29 9.40 -20.01
C GLY A 121 8.24 8.50 -18.77
N GLU A 122 8.49 7.22 -18.96
CA GLU A 122 8.55 6.26 -17.87
C GLU A 122 9.72 6.55 -16.92
N LEU A 123 9.46 6.42 -15.63
CA LEU A 123 10.49 6.32 -14.62
C LEU A 123 11.04 4.89 -14.65
N ASP A 124 12.33 4.72 -14.37
CA ASP A 124 12.87 3.39 -14.13
C ASP A 124 12.11 2.69 -12.98
N ALA A 125 12.06 1.37 -13.02
CA ALA A 125 11.24 0.59 -12.10
C ALA A 125 11.57 0.86 -10.61
N GLU A 126 12.85 1.05 -10.30
CA GLU A 126 13.30 1.33 -8.94
C GLU A 126 12.85 2.71 -8.47
N THR A 127 13.07 3.75 -9.28
CA THR A 127 12.63 5.11 -8.96
C THR A 127 11.11 5.21 -8.90
N GLY A 128 10.41 4.51 -9.79
CA GLY A 128 8.95 4.37 -9.78
C GLY A 128 8.44 3.77 -8.47
N ALA A 129 9.00 2.63 -8.05
CA ALA A 129 8.64 1.98 -6.79
C ALA A 129 8.89 2.90 -5.58
N ARG A 130 10.03 3.58 -5.52
CA ARG A 130 10.36 4.51 -4.42
C ARG A 130 9.43 5.72 -4.37
N ALA A 131 9.12 6.32 -5.52
CA ALA A 131 8.19 7.44 -5.62
C ALA A 131 6.78 7.01 -5.24
N GLY A 132 6.33 5.84 -5.71
CA GLY A 132 5.03 5.27 -5.38
C GLY A 132 4.89 4.99 -3.89
N LEU A 133 5.89 4.35 -3.29
CA LEU A 133 5.89 4.03 -1.86
C LEU A 133 5.89 5.27 -0.98
N LEU A 134 6.71 6.28 -1.34
CA LEU A 134 6.72 7.58 -0.66
C LEU A 134 5.32 8.23 -0.64
N VAL A 135 4.65 8.26 -1.79
CA VAL A 135 3.34 8.89 -1.94
C VAL A 135 2.26 8.07 -1.22
N ALA A 136 2.27 6.75 -1.35
CA ALA A 136 1.35 5.85 -0.66
C ALA A 136 1.48 5.96 0.86
N ASP A 137 2.70 6.00 1.39
CA ASP A 137 2.93 6.21 2.82
C ASP A 137 2.36 7.57 3.26
N TYR A 138 2.44 8.60 2.42
CA TYR A 138 1.88 9.92 2.72
C TYR A 138 0.34 9.87 2.71
N PHE A 139 -0.27 9.21 1.72
CA PHE A 139 -1.73 9.01 1.68
C PHE A 139 -2.27 8.36 2.95
N ALA A 140 -1.55 7.38 3.51
CA ALA A 140 -1.93 6.71 4.76
C ALA A 140 -1.97 7.64 5.99
N THR A 141 -1.47 8.88 5.88
CA THR A 141 -1.57 9.89 6.95
C THR A 141 -2.81 10.78 6.84
N LEU A 142 -3.52 10.71 5.72
CA LEU A 142 -4.65 11.60 5.42
C LEU A 142 -5.98 10.95 5.84
N PRO A 143 -6.94 11.74 6.35
CA PRO A 143 -8.29 11.26 6.57
C PRO A 143 -9.03 11.10 5.22
N PRO A 144 -10.01 10.18 5.16
CA PRO A 144 -10.92 10.07 4.01
C PRO A 144 -11.57 11.41 3.67
N GLY A 145 -11.84 11.63 2.38
CA GLY A 145 -12.37 12.88 1.84
C GLY A 145 -11.33 13.97 1.57
N SER A 146 -10.05 13.73 1.87
CA SER A 146 -8.98 14.68 1.53
C SER A 146 -8.79 14.78 0.02
N VAL A 147 -8.55 16.00 -0.49
CA VAL A 147 -8.17 16.24 -1.87
C VAL A 147 -6.66 16.34 -1.96
N VAL A 148 -6.05 15.56 -2.84
CA VAL A 148 -4.59 15.45 -2.96
C VAL A 148 -4.18 15.65 -4.41
N ARG A 149 -3.19 16.51 -4.63
CA ARG A 149 -2.53 16.67 -5.91
C ARG A 149 -1.09 16.18 -5.77
N VAL A 150 -0.70 15.22 -6.60
CA VAL A 150 0.67 14.73 -6.66
C VAL A 150 1.26 15.08 -8.02
N ARG A 151 2.42 15.73 -8.00
CA ARG A 151 3.18 16.05 -9.19
C ARG A 151 4.55 15.40 -9.09
N VAL A 152 4.91 14.63 -10.12
CA VAL A 152 6.23 14.00 -10.25
C VAL A 152 6.90 14.56 -11.49
N ARG A 153 8.11 15.12 -11.33
CA ARG A 153 8.85 15.77 -12.44
C ARG A 153 10.33 15.44 -12.37
N GLY A 154 10.99 15.40 -13.52
CA GLY A 154 12.44 15.19 -13.64
C GLY A 154 12.79 13.95 -14.45
N ARG A 155 14.09 13.72 -14.64
CA ARG A 155 14.65 12.55 -15.35
C ARG A 155 15.76 11.86 -14.56
N ARG A 156 16.82 12.60 -14.16
CA ARG A 156 17.90 12.06 -13.29
C ARG A 156 17.68 12.37 -11.82
N ILE A 157 17.04 13.50 -11.55
CA ILE A 157 16.62 13.94 -10.23
C ILE A 157 15.12 14.09 -10.31
N ILE A 158 14.41 13.21 -9.60
CA ILE A 158 12.96 13.19 -9.55
C ILE A 158 12.51 14.03 -8.36
N ARG A 159 11.65 15.00 -8.64
CA ARG A 159 10.99 15.83 -7.62
C ARG A 159 9.55 15.38 -7.51
N VAL A 160 9.16 15.02 -6.29
CA VAL A 160 7.78 14.72 -5.92
C VAL A 160 7.26 15.90 -5.13
N SER A 161 6.14 16.47 -5.55
CA SER A 161 5.42 17.51 -4.81
C SER A 161 4.01 17.01 -4.53
N ILE A 162 3.60 17.08 -3.27
CA ILE A 162 2.28 16.66 -2.81
C ILE A 162 1.61 17.89 -2.19
N THR A 163 0.43 18.24 -2.67
CA THR A 163 -0.42 19.25 -2.05
C THR A 163 -1.68 18.57 -1.55
N ASP A 164 -1.98 18.69 -0.27
CA ASP A 164 -3.17 18.10 0.32
C ASP A 164 -4.09 19.17 0.93
N ARG A 165 -5.39 18.91 0.87
CA ARG A 165 -6.42 19.67 1.59
C ARG A 165 -7.31 18.69 2.32
N GLN A 166 -7.20 18.68 3.64
CA GLN A 166 -8.03 17.84 4.51
C GLN A 166 -9.43 18.45 4.71
N PRO A 167 -10.46 17.63 4.93
CA PRO A 167 -11.78 18.11 5.34
C PRO A 167 -11.68 18.96 6.61
N GLY A 168 -12.33 20.13 6.62
CA GLY A 168 -12.28 21.07 7.74
C GLY A 168 -10.97 21.86 7.87
N GLY A 169 -9.97 21.63 7.01
CA GLY A 169 -8.73 22.40 6.97
C GLY A 169 -8.90 23.78 6.34
N THR A 170 -8.29 24.80 6.93
CA THR A 170 -8.36 26.21 6.49
C THR A 170 -7.41 26.53 5.34
N SER A 171 -6.29 25.80 5.19
CA SER A 171 -5.31 26.03 4.14
C SER A 171 -4.76 24.71 3.56
N PRO A 172 -4.46 24.65 2.26
CA PRO A 172 -3.70 23.54 1.68
C PRO A 172 -2.31 23.42 2.31
N ARG A 173 -1.80 22.20 2.44
CA ARG A 173 -0.42 21.97 2.87
C ARG A 173 0.40 21.46 1.69
N GLU A 174 1.65 21.90 1.62
CA GLU A 174 2.56 21.50 0.56
C GLU A 174 3.73 20.70 1.12
N HIS A 175 4.03 19.62 0.43
CA HIS A 175 5.11 18.71 0.75
C HIS A 175 5.98 18.43 -0.47
N ARG A 176 7.29 18.28 -0.25
CA ARG A 176 8.27 18.07 -1.32
C ARG A 176 9.27 16.99 -0.94
N ALA A 177 9.67 16.19 -1.93
CA ALA A 177 10.71 15.19 -1.82
C ALA A 177 11.54 15.17 -3.11
N VAL A 178 12.80 14.75 -2.97
CA VAL A 178 13.72 14.61 -4.10
C VAL A 178 14.35 13.22 -4.06
N LEU A 179 14.21 12.48 -5.17
CA LEU A 179 14.84 11.20 -5.41
C LEU A 179 15.91 11.37 -6.51
N ARG A 180 16.97 10.58 -6.43
CA ARG A 180 17.92 10.40 -7.53
C ARG A 180 17.59 9.08 -8.23
N CYS A 181 17.61 9.09 -9.56
CA CYS A 181 17.61 7.86 -10.33
C CYS A 181 18.91 7.10 -10.10
N GLY A 182 18.79 5.77 -10.01
CA GLY A 182 19.90 4.83 -9.97
C GLY A 182 20.43 4.53 -11.36
#